data_AF-A0A1C3UG91-F1
#
_entry.id   AF-A0A1C3UG91-F1
#
_cell.length_a   1.000
_cell.length_b   1.000
_cell.length_c   1.000
_cell.angle_alpha   90.00
_cell.angle_beta   90.00
_cell.angle_gamma   90.00
#
_symmetry.space_group_name_H-M   'P 1'
#
loop_
_entity.id
_entity.type
_entity.pdbx_description
1 polymer ?
#
loop_
_entity_poly.entity_id
_entity_poly.type
_entity_poly.pdbx_seq_one_letter_code
_entity_poly.pdbx_strand_id
1 'polypeptide(L)'
;MFDVTVGLDAEPAREPRAYEALVREIGEDGAGEVRDVFWSETCARLQLLRTLSPAQHHARIAREAHSLKSAAGTFGYLRLAALALRLEKTAESLGETEFRALLNQMDAAYAAAHAQEPQG
;
A
#
# COMPACT_ATOMS: atom_id res chain seq x y z
N MET A 1 15.68 20.14 -3.71
CA MET A 1 15.57 18.79 -3.13
C MET A 1 14.43 18.87 -2.11
N PHE A 2 13.21 18.57 -2.53
CA PHE A 2 12.04 18.67 -1.65
C PHE A 2 11.95 17.40 -0.82
N ASP A 3 11.92 17.57 0.49
CA ASP A 3 11.70 16.49 1.44
C ASP A 3 10.25 15.99 1.29
N VAL A 4 10.08 14.91 0.50
CA VAL A 4 8.80 14.20 0.27
C VAL A 4 8.41 13.31 1.46
N THR A 5 9.14 13.40 2.58
CA THR A 5 8.84 12.59 3.78
C THR A 5 7.86 13.32 4.68
N VAL A 6 8.00 14.65 4.82
CA VAL A 6 7.18 15.47 5.73
C VAL A 6 5.70 15.58 5.29
N GLY A 7 5.38 15.37 4.01
CA GLY A 7 4.02 15.52 3.48
C GLY A 7 3.09 14.31 3.68
N LEU A 8 3.63 13.09 3.82
CA LEU A 8 2.82 11.86 3.86
C LEU A 8 2.22 11.57 5.25
N ASP A 9 2.70 12.23 6.30
CA ASP A 9 2.20 12.03 7.67
C ASP A 9 1.06 13.00 8.05
N ALA A 10 0.86 14.08 7.29
CA ALA A 10 -0.22 15.04 7.51
C ALA A 10 -1.53 14.65 6.80
N GLU A 11 -1.44 13.91 5.70
CA GLU A 11 -2.59 13.42 4.92
C GLU A 11 -3.14 12.12 5.52
N PRO A 12 -4.46 11.85 5.39
CA PRO A 12 -5.04 10.64 5.94
C PRO A 12 -4.46 9.41 5.25
N ALA A 13 -4.14 8.39 6.05
CA ALA A 13 -3.60 7.12 5.54
C ALA A 13 -4.56 6.44 4.55
N ARG A 14 -5.88 6.67 4.73
CA ARG A 14 -6.96 6.19 3.88
C ARG A 14 -7.92 7.31 3.48
N GLU A 15 -8.44 7.26 2.25
CA GLU A 15 -9.47 8.17 1.77
C GLU A 15 -10.74 8.06 2.65
N PRO A 16 -11.27 9.18 3.15
CA PRO A 16 -12.53 9.19 3.87
C PRO A 16 -13.65 8.65 2.99
N ARG A 17 -14.49 7.76 3.54
CA ARG A 17 -15.66 7.16 2.85
C ARG A 17 -15.35 6.25 1.66
N ALA A 18 -14.10 5.82 1.45
CA ALA A 18 -13.78 4.84 0.39
C ALA A 18 -14.65 3.57 0.48
N TYR A 19 -14.88 3.05 1.69
CA TYR A 19 -15.78 1.91 1.90
C TYR A 19 -17.23 2.24 1.56
N GLU A 20 -17.75 3.40 1.98
CA GLU A 20 -19.12 3.80 1.67
C GLU A 20 -19.35 3.94 0.17
N ALA A 21 -18.35 4.44 -0.57
CA ALA A 21 -18.40 4.52 -2.02
C ALA A 21 -18.48 3.12 -2.65
N LEU A 22 -17.66 2.19 -2.17
CA LEU A 22 -17.68 0.79 -2.61
C LEU A 22 -19.03 0.12 -2.31
N VAL A 23 -19.57 0.27 -1.09
CA VAL A 23 -20.88 -0.24 -0.68
C VAL A 23 -21.99 0.29 -1.60
N ARG A 24 -21.93 1.57 -2.01
CA ARG A 24 -22.91 2.14 -2.95
C ARG A 24 -22.85 1.54 -4.34
N GLU A 25 -21.68 1.05 -4.76
CA GLU A 25 -21.46 0.49 -6.09
C GLU A 25 -21.87 -0.99 -6.18
N ILE A 26 -21.49 -1.79 -5.18
CA ILE A 26 -21.62 -3.25 -5.25
C ILE A 26 -22.43 -3.88 -4.09
N GLY A 27 -22.98 -3.06 -3.19
CA GLY A 27 -23.70 -3.52 -1.99
C GLY A 27 -22.78 -3.87 -0.82
N GLU A 28 -23.35 -3.94 0.39
CA GLU A 28 -22.59 -4.19 1.63
C GLU A 28 -21.87 -5.54 1.63
N ASP A 29 -22.58 -6.62 1.28
CA ASP A 29 -22.01 -7.97 1.26
C ASP A 29 -20.85 -8.07 0.27
N GLY A 30 -21.05 -7.56 -0.95
CA GLY A 30 -20.01 -7.53 -1.99
C GLY A 30 -18.81 -6.66 -1.59
N ALA A 31 -19.06 -5.51 -0.98
CA ALA A 31 -18.01 -4.62 -0.49
C ALA A 31 -17.19 -5.27 0.64
N GLY A 32 -17.84 -5.98 1.56
CA GLY A 32 -17.19 -6.75 2.61
C GLY A 32 -16.26 -7.83 2.05
N GLU A 33 -16.77 -8.65 1.12
CA GLU A 33 -16.00 -9.74 0.51
C GLU A 33 -14.75 -9.24 -0.21
N VAL A 34 -14.88 -8.23 -1.09
CA VAL A 34 -13.73 -7.73 -1.85
C VAL A 34 -12.72 -7.00 -0.95
N ARG A 35 -13.19 -6.38 0.14
CA ARG A 35 -12.33 -5.73 1.13
C ARG A 35 -11.50 -6.76 1.90
N ASP A 36 -12.11 -7.87 2.33
CA ASP A 36 -11.39 -8.94 3.02
C ASP A 36 -10.33 -9.57 2.13
N VAL A 37 -10.65 -9.79 0.84
CA VAL A 37 -9.68 -10.24 -0.17
C VAL A 37 -8.55 -9.23 -0.31
N PHE A 38 -8.87 -7.94 -0.44
CA PHE A 38 -7.86 -6.88 -0.54
C PHE A 38 -6.91 -6.87 0.67
N TRP A 39 -7.42 -7.01 1.89
CA TRP A 39 -6.58 -7.06 3.09
C TRP A 39 -5.66 -8.28 3.12
N SER A 40 -6.22 -9.46 2.83
CA SER A 40 -5.46 -10.71 2.74
C SER A 40 -4.33 -10.61 1.71
N GLU A 41 -4.65 -10.16 0.49
CA GLU A 41 -3.67 -10.02 -0.59
C GLU A 41 -2.61 -8.96 -0.28
N THR A 42 -3.00 -7.83 0.31
CA THR A 42 -2.08 -6.76 0.69
C THR A 42 -1.08 -7.26 1.73
N CYS A 43 -1.56 -7.97 2.76
CA CYS A 43 -0.71 -8.57 3.78
C CYS A 43 0.28 -9.58 3.18
N ALA A 44 -0.21 -10.50 2.34
CA ALA A 44 0.62 -11.48 1.66
C ALA A 44 1.70 -10.82 0.77
N ARG A 45 1.37 -9.73 0.10
CA ARG A 45 2.29 -9.02 -0.79
C ARG A 45 3.37 -8.25 -0.02
N LEU A 46 3.01 -7.61 1.10
CA LEU A 46 3.98 -6.98 2.02
C LEU A 46 4.96 -8.01 2.60
N GLN A 47 4.45 -9.18 2.99
CA GLN A 47 5.30 -10.29 3.45
C GLN A 47 6.21 -10.80 2.34
N LEU A 48 5.70 -10.96 1.11
CA LEU A 48 6.50 -11.37 -0.04
C LEU A 48 7.65 -10.37 -0.29
N LEU A 49 7.37 -9.07 -0.34
CA LEU A 49 8.37 -8.03 -0.57
C LEU A 49 9.51 -8.10 0.45
N ARG A 50 9.22 -8.45 1.71
CA ARG A 50 10.24 -8.62 2.77
C ARG A 50 11.18 -9.81 2.53
N THR A 51 10.80 -10.78 1.72
CA THR A 51 11.67 -11.92 1.36
C THR A 51 12.60 -11.63 0.19
N LEU A 52 12.37 -10.53 -0.53
CA LEU A 52 13.15 -10.18 -1.71
C LEU A 52 14.41 -9.38 -1.34
N SER A 53 15.42 -9.50 -2.19
CA SER A 53 16.62 -8.66 -2.17
C SER A 53 16.62 -7.70 -3.37
N PRO A 54 16.78 -6.38 -3.18
CA PRO A 54 16.82 -5.39 -4.27
C PRO A 54 17.98 -5.64 -5.24
N ALA A 55 19.11 -6.15 -4.76
CA ALA A 55 20.27 -6.47 -5.61
C ALA A 55 19.98 -7.60 -6.63
N GLN A 56 19.03 -8.48 -6.34
CA GLN A 56 18.74 -9.66 -7.17
C GLN A 56 17.36 -9.58 -7.85
N HIS A 57 16.42 -8.84 -7.27
CA HIS A 57 14.99 -8.95 -7.60
C HIS A 57 14.33 -7.62 -7.97
N HIS A 58 15.08 -6.59 -8.36
CA HIS A 58 14.53 -5.25 -8.68
C HIS A 58 13.28 -5.30 -9.59
N ALA A 59 13.31 -6.09 -10.67
CA ALA A 59 12.19 -6.21 -11.60
C ALA A 59 10.93 -6.84 -10.96
N ARG A 60 11.12 -7.82 -10.07
CA ARG A 60 10.01 -8.43 -9.32
C ARG A 60 9.46 -7.45 -8.29
N ILE A 61 10.33 -6.76 -7.56
CA ILE A 61 9.96 -5.74 -6.57
C ILE A 61 9.13 -4.64 -7.24
N ALA A 62 9.58 -4.12 -8.40
CA ALA A 62 8.85 -3.10 -9.14
C ALA A 62 7.45 -3.57 -9.56
N ARG A 63 7.33 -4.83 -10.02
CA ARG A 63 6.04 -5.42 -10.39
C ARG A 63 5.09 -5.58 -9.21
N GLU A 64 5.58 -6.14 -8.09
CA GLU A 64 4.74 -6.29 -6.89
C GLU A 64 4.30 -4.93 -6.34
N ALA A 65 5.19 -3.94 -6.36
CA ALA A 65 4.89 -2.57 -5.98
C ALA A 65 3.85 -1.93 -6.91
N HIS A 66 3.94 -2.17 -8.22
CA HIS A 66 2.94 -1.71 -9.19
C HIS A 66 1.55 -2.30 -8.91
N SER A 67 1.46 -3.62 -8.69
CA SER A 67 0.20 -4.28 -8.34
C SER A 67 -0.37 -3.76 -7.02
N LEU A 68 0.48 -3.58 -6.01
CA LEU A 68 0.08 -3.03 -4.71
C LEU A 68 -0.45 -1.61 -4.83
N LYS A 69 0.23 -0.76 -5.61
CA LYS A 69 -0.19 0.62 -5.86
C LYS A 69 -1.60 0.67 -6.43
N SER A 70 -1.87 -0.14 -7.47
CA SER A 70 -3.18 -0.16 -8.11
C SER A 70 -4.27 -0.63 -7.15
N ALA A 71 -4.04 -1.74 -6.43
CA ALA A 71 -5.00 -2.24 -5.44
C ALA A 71 -5.25 -1.22 -4.31
N ALA A 72 -4.18 -0.69 -3.71
CA ALA A 72 -4.28 0.32 -2.66
C ALA A 72 -5.02 1.57 -3.14
N GLY A 73 -4.79 2.02 -4.38
CA GLY A 73 -5.51 3.13 -4.98
C GLY A 73 -7.01 2.87 -5.09
N THR A 74 -7.41 1.69 -5.58
CA THR A 74 -8.83 1.30 -5.71
C THR A 74 -9.56 1.31 -4.37
N PHE A 75 -8.92 0.86 -3.30
CA PHE A 75 -9.52 0.77 -1.96
C PHE A 75 -9.30 2.02 -1.09
N GLY A 76 -8.72 3.08 -1.67
CA GLY A 76 -8.50 4.35 -0.99
C GLY A 76 -7.33 4.34 0.01
N TYR A 77 -6.41 3.38 -0.02
CA TYR A 77 -5.21 3.33 0.83
C TYR A 77 -4.13 4.27 0.28
N LEU A 78 -4.42 5.58 0.29
CA LEU A 78 -3.69 6.62 -0.42
C LEU A 78 -2.19 6.63 -0.10
N ARG A 79 -1.85 6.59 1.19
CA ARG A 79 -0.43 6.63 1.61
C ARG A 79 0.33 5.38 1.19
N LEU A 80 -0.31 4.21 1.29
CA LEU A 80 0.27 2.95 0.84
C LEU A 80 0.48 2.97 -0.68
N ALA A 81 -0.50 3.47 -1.45
CA ALA A 81 -0.38 3.60 -2.90
C ALA A 81 0.78 4.53 -3.30
N ALA A 82 0.96 5.65 -2.59
CA ALA A 82 2.07 6.58 -2.83
C ALA A 82 3.45 5.95 -2.53
N LEU A 83 3.56 5.22 -1.42
CA LEU A 83 4.79 4.51 -1.06
C LEU A 83 5.10 3.35 -2.02
N ALA A 84 4.07 2.62 -2.46
CA ALA A 84 4.20 1.58 -3.47
C ALA A 84 4.66 2.16 -4.83
N LEU A 85 4.14 3.32 -5.24
CA LEU A 85 4.64 4.04 -6.42
C LEU A 85 6.11 4.46 -6.27
N ARG A 86 6.52 4.92 -5.08
CA ARG A 86 7.92 5.24 -4.81
C ARG A 86 8.77 3.99 -4.97
N LEU A 87 8.38 2.87 -4.37
CA LEU A 87 9.11 1.60 -4.47
C LEU A 87 9.20 1.13 -5.93
N GLU A 88 8.09 1.16 -6.67
CA GLU A 88 8.02 0.83 -8.10
C GLU A 88 9.06 1.59 -8.92
N LYS A 89 9.18 2.91 -8.70
CA LYS A 89 10.07 3.78 -9.48
C LYS A 89 11.55 3.70 -9.08
N THR A 90 11.84 3.21 -7.89
CA THR A 90 13.20 3.29 -7.31
C THR A 90 13.82 1.92 -7.05
N ALA A 91 13.10 0.83 -7.33
CA ALA A 91 13.56 -0.54 -7.11
C ALA A 91 14.92 -0.90 -7.75
N GLU A 92 15.30 -0.26 -8.87
CA GLU A 92 16.57 -0.50 -9.56
C GLU A 92 17.77 0.17 -8.90
N SER A 93 17.56 1.26 -8.16
CA SER A 93 18.63 2.07 -7.56
C SER A 93 18.68 2.01 -6.04
N LEU A 94 17.71 1.35 -5.41
CA LEU A 94 17.58 1.28 -3.97
C LEU A 94 18.63 0.36 -3.32
N GLY A 95 19.30 0.87 -2.28
CA GLY A 95 20.11 0.04 -1.40
C GLY A 95 19.25 -0.82 -0.45
N GLU A 96 19.85 -1.88 0.12
CA GLU A 96 19.16 -2.76 1.08
C GLU A 96 18.58 -1.97 2.28
N THR A 97 19.35 -1.05 2.87
CA THR A 97 18.90 -0.25 4.03
C THR A 97 17.70 0.63 3.70
N GLU A 98 17.75 1.30 2.55
CA GLU A 98 16.65 2.15 2.07
C GLU A 98 15.40 1.31 1.76
N PHE A 99 15.60 0.09 1.27
CA PHE A 99 14.52 -0.81 0.88
C PHE A 99 13.78 -1.28 2.13
N ARG A 100 14.52 -1.70 3.15
CA ARG A 100 13.94 -2.07 4.44
C ARG A 100 13.21 -0.89 5.10
N ALA A 101 13.79 0.32 5.04
CA ALA A 101 13.13 1.51 5.57
C ALA A 101 11.82 1.81 4.84
N LEU A 102 11.79 1.70 3.51
CA LEU A 102 10.59 1.92 2.71
C LEU A 102 9.51 0.86 2.99
N LEU A 103 9.88 -0.42 3.16
CA LEU A 103 8.94 -1.46 3.56
C LEU A 103 8.33 -1.18 4.93
N ASN A 104 9.13 -0.75 5.92
CA ASN A 104 8.60 -0.37 7.23
C ASN A 104 7.60 0.79 7.15
N GLN A 105 7.83 1.78 6.26
CA GLN A 105 6.87 2.86 6.01
C GLN A 105 5.58 2.33 5.38
N MET A 106 5.67 1.37 4.46
CA MET A 106 4.51 0.73 3.84
C MET A 106 3.68 -0.05 4.86
N ASP A 107 4.32 -0.80 5.76
CA ASP A 107 3.63 -1.50 6.85
C ASP A 107 2.91 -0.53 7.79
N ALA A 108 3.57 0.57 8.17
CA ALA A 108 2.98 1.60 9.01
C ALA A 108 1.82 2.34 8.30
N ALA A 109 1.93 2.56 6.98
CA ALA A 109 0.85 3.13 6.18
C ALA A 109 -0.36 2.20 6.09
N TYR A 110 -0.13 0.90 5.85
CA TYR A 110 -1.19 -0.09 5.83
C TYR A 110 -1.88 -0.20 7.19
N ALA A 111 -1.12 -0.32 8.29
CA ALA A 111 -1.69 -0.40 9.63
C ALA A 111 -2.51 0.84 10.00
N ALA A 112 -2.02 2.05 9.67
CA ALA A 112 -2.76 3.28 9.93
C ALA A 112 -4.05 3.37 9.10
N ALA A 113 -4.02 2.99 7.83
CA ALA A 113 -5.19 2.97 6.96
C ALA A 113 -6.23 1.91 7.40
N HIS A 114 -5.76 0.73 7.78
CA HIS A 114 -6.60 -0.35 8.31
C HIS A 114 -7.29 0.05 9.62
N ALA A 115 -6.60 0.78 10.50
CA ALA A 115 -7.21 1.30 11.73
C ALA A 115 -8.31 2.37 11.48
N GLN A 116 -8.38 2.93 10.27
CA GLN A 116 -9.41 3.88 9.84
C GLN A 116 -10.60 3.20 9.16
N GLU A 117 -10.57 1.88 8.99
CA GLU A 117 -11.72 1.14 8.46
C GLU A 117 -12.88 1.22 9.46
N PRO A 118 -14.13 1.35 8.97
CA PRO A 118 -15.28 1.36 9.84
C PRO A 118 -15.38 0.03 10.58
N GLN A 119 -15.66 0.10 11.89
CA GLN A 119 -16.01 -1.07 12.69
C GLN A 119 -17.41 -1.50 12.26
N GLY A 120 -17.49 -2.62 11.55
CA GLY A 120 -18.71 -3.29 11.12
C GLY A 120 -18.68 -4.73 11.60
#